data_AF-A0A496TI51-F1
#
_entry.id   AF-A0A496TI51-F1
#
_cell.length_a   1.000
_cell.length_b   1.000
_cell.length_c   1.000
_cell.angle_alpha   90.00
_cell.angle_beta   90.00
_cell.angle_gamma   90.00
#
_symmetry.space_group_name_H-M   'P 1'
#
loop_
_entity.id
_entity.type
_entity.pdbx_description
1 polymer ?
#
loop_
_entity_poly.entity_id
_entity_poly.type
_entity_poly.pdbx_seq_one_letter_code
_entity_poly.pdbx_strand_id
1 'polypeptide(L)'
;MLLLIVSLKVKSLTLFVRPEVLPIITAVDSHRCLADANGKNNGQHVVSLFDSLLPNAFEKVTLNRNNEQFSSYRRSSRHKKQTTYYASKKILNIAKLGKRCVVFSKKLKVNGRSKSFSNKVLLTNNDQLTAKQIIELYELRGEIELYFKELKSYLHFTEYNFEDFKACERWVDIVLITFLFLEYIRLQKLRHSKSSKEKSYLMSARTPQMIEVIRAEVNKENVFYLQKSMKSPEGRRHLIKTLSKFKLVA
;
A
#
# COMPACT_ATOMS: atom_id res chain seq x y z
N MET A 1 6.62 -14.22 8.07
CA MET A 1 6.34 -13.23 7.01
C MET A 1 5.14 -12.41 7.45
N LEU A 2 5.42 -11.32 8.17
CA LEU A 2 4.47 -10.64 9.06
C LEU A 2 3.28 -10.02 8.31
N LEU A 3 2.07 -10.46 8.67
CA LEU A 3 0.86 -9.64 8.63
C LEU A 3 1.02 -8.52 9.67
N LEU A 4 1.22 -7.29 9.22
CA LEU A 4 1.20 -6.12 10.10
C LEU A 4 -0.21 -5.52 10.08
N ILE A 5 -1.01 -5.94 11.06
CA ILE A 5 -2.29 -5.35 11.43
C ILE A 5 -1.97 -4.12 12.27
N VAL A 6 -2.12 -2.92 11.71
CA VAL A 6 -2.23 -1.70 12.52
C VAL A 6 -3.72 -1.47 12.77
N SER A 7 -4.17 -1.89 13.95
CA SER A 7 -5.47 -1.54 14.51
C SER A 7 -5.42 -0.08 14.98
N LEU A 8 -5.66 0.86 14.07
CA LEU A 8 -5.97 2.24 14.43
C LEU A 8 -7.49 2.35 14.64
N LYS A 9 -7.88 2.51 15.90
CA LYS A 9 -9.24 2.78 16.35
C LYS A 9 -9.67 4.19 15.89
N VAL A 10 -9.95 4.35 14.60
CA VAL A 10 -10.53 5.57 14.04
C VAL A 10 -12.05 5.41 14.08
N LYS A 11 -12.69 6.14 14.99
CA LYS A 11 -14.13 6.14 15.33
C LYS A 11 -15.10 6.56 14.21
N SER A 12 -14.77 6.43 12.92
CA SER A 12 -15.70 6.73 11.83
C SER A 12 -15.29 6.06 10.51
N LEU A 13 -15.31 4.73 10.49
CA LEU A 13 -15.31 3.91 9.27
C LEU A 13 -16.27 2.74 9.52
N THR A 14 -17.56 3.03 9.45
CA THR A 14 -18.62 2.01 9.31
C THR A 14 -18.48 1.37 7.93
N LEU A 15 -17.52 0.48 7.78
CA LEU A 15 -17.46 -0.49 6.70
C LEU A 15 -17.37 -1.86 7.34
N PHE A 16 -18.49 -2.57 7.26
CA PHE A 16 -18.68 -3.96 7.62
C PHE A 16 -17.47 -4.81 7.22
N VAL A 17 -16.64 -5.16 8.21
CA VAL A 17 -15.81 -6.36 8.16
C VAL A 17 -16.17 -7.14 9.40
N ARG A 18 -17.15 -8.05 9.27
CA ARG A 18 -17.39 -9.06 10.30
C ARG A 18 -16.08 -9.84 10.52
N PRO A 19 -15.77 -10.29 11.74
CA PRO A 19 -14.55 -11.04 12.06
C PRO A 19 -14.52 -12.47 11.46
N GLU A 20 -15.51 -12.83 10.64
CA GLU A 20 -15.57 -14.12 9.95
C GLU A 20 -14.63 -14.11 8.73
N VAL A 21 -13.42 -14.63 8.94
CA VAL A 21 -12.40 -14.98 7.93
C VAL A 21 -12.19 -13.92 6.84
N LEU A 22 -11.17 -13.08 7.04
CA LEU A 22 -10.72 -12.13 6.02
C LEU A 22 -10.51 -12.83 4.66
N PRO A 23 -10.95 -12.21 3.54
CA PRO A 23 -10.71 -12.76 2.22
C PRO A 23 -9.21 -12.76 1.93
N ILE A 24 -8.64 -13.94 1.77
CA ILE A 24 -7.24 -14.15 1.41
C ILE A 24 -7.18 -14.28 -0.11
N ILE A 25 -6.51 -13.35 -0.78
CA ILE A 25 -6.30 -13.41 -2.24
C ILE A 25 -4.80 -13.52 -2.50
N THR A 26 -4.41 -14.57 -3.23
CA THR A 26 -3.01 -14.80 -3.60
C THR A 26 -2.88 -15.20 -5.06
N ALA A 27 -1.74 -14.89 -5.68
CA ALA A 27 -1.39 -15.51 -6.95
C ALA A 27 -1.10 -17.00 -6.71
N VAL A 28 -1.57 -17.83 -7.63
CA VAL A 28 -1.32 -19.27 -7.61
C VAL A 28 0.12 -19.54 -8.02
N ASP A 29 0.79 -20.35 -7.22
CA ASP A 29 2.11 -20.90 -7.53
C ASP A 29 2.05 -21.85 -8.74
N SER A 30 3.09 -21.85 -9.58
CA SER A 30 3.14 -22.68 -10.79
C SER A 30 3.01 -24.17 -10.51
N HIS A 31 3.50 -24.64 -9.35
CA HIS A 31 3.44 -26.04 -8.95
C HIS A 31 2.15 -26.40 -8.21
N ARG A 32 1.22 -25.45 -8.03
CA ARG A 32 -0.08 -25.75 -7.42
C ARG A 32 -0.89 -26.64 -8.35
N CYS A 33 -1.40 -27.74 -7.82
CA CYS A 33 -2.19 -28.71 -8.56
C CYS A 33 -3.64 -28.80 -8.09
N LEU A 34 -4.48 -29.34 -8.96
CA LEU A 34 -5.84 -29.74 -8.64
C LEU A 34 -5.84 -30.96 -7.71
N ALA A 35 -6.94 -31.13 -7.00
CA ALA A 35 -7.18 -32.26 -6.13
C ALA A 35 -7.77 -33.45 -6.90
N ASP A 36 -7.36 -34.66 -6.54
CA ASP A 36 -8.07 -35.89 -6.87
C ASP A 36 -9.32 -36.08 -5.97
N ALA A 37 -10.02 -37.21 -6.12
CA ALA A 37 -11.18 -37.55 -5.31
C ALA A 37 -10.88 -37.59 -3.80
N ASN A 38 -9.63 -37.86 -3.42
CA ASN A 38 -9.16 -37.97 -2.04
C ASN A 38 -8.55 -36.66 -1.50
N GLY A 39 -8.59 -35.56 -2.27
CA GLY A 39 -7.99 -34.27 -1.89
C GLY A 39 -6.48 -34.17 -2.06
N LYS A 40 -5.83 -35.22 -2.61
CA LYS A 40 -4.39 -35.29 -2.93
C LYS A 40 -4.11 -34.71 -4.31
N ASN A 41 -2.84 -34.54 -4.64
CA ASN A 41 -2.43 -33.97 -5.93
C ASN A 41 -2.77 -34.94 -7.07
N ASN A 42 -3.52 -34.47 -8.08
CA ASN A 42 -3.87 -35.26 -9.27
C ASN A 42 -2.88 -35.11 -10.45
N GLY A 43 -1.77 -34.40 -10.26
CA GLY A 43 -0.75 -34.12 -11.27
C GLY A 43 -1.06 -32.95 -12.22
N GLN A 44 -2.32 -32.50 -12.29
CA GLN A 44 -2.70 -31.40 -13.17
C GLN A 44 -2.50 -30.04 -12.48
N HIS A 45 -1.65 -29.20 -13.07
CA HIS A 45 -1.40 -27.85 -12.56
C HIS A 45 -2.61 -26.94 -12.75
N VAL A 46 -2.89 -26.10 -11.75
CA VAL A 46 -3.98 -25.11 -11.85
C VAL A 46 -3.68 -24.09 -12.95
N VAL A 47 -2.41 -23.71 -13.10
CA VAL A 47 -1.99 -22.73 -14.10
C VAL A 47 -2.16 -23.26 -15.52
N SER A 48 -1.98 -24.56 -15.78
CA SER A 48 -2.15 -25.13 -17.12
C SER A 48 -3.60 -25.11 -17.61
N LEU A 49 -4.58 -24.98 -16.70
CA LEU A 49 -5.96 -24.75 -17.10
C LEU A 49 -6.12 -23.43 -17.86
N PHE A 50 -5.23 -22.45 -17.66
CA PHE A 50 -5.29 -21.16 -18.34
C PHE A 50 -5.28 -21.29 -19.86
N ASP A 51 -4.51 -22.24 -20.40
CA ASP A 51 -4.36 -22.48 -21.83
C ASP A 51 -5.55 -23.26 -22.42
N SER A 52 -6.21 -24.08 -21.59
CA SER A 52 -7.41 -24.82 -21.97
C SER A 52 -8.69 -23.96 -22.03
N LEU A 53 -8.64 -22.73 -21.52
CA LEU A 53 -9.80 -21.84 -21.50
C LEU A 53 -10.01 -21.18 -22.86
N LEU A 54 -11.19 -21.41 -23.43
CA LEU A 54 -11.63 -20.74 -24.65
C LEU A 54 -11.64 -19.22 -24.48
N PRO A 55 -11.34 -18.43 -25.54
CA PRO A 55 -11.32 -16.97 -25.47
C PRO A 55 -12.65 -16.35 -25.01
N ASN A 56 -13.79 -16.96 -25.37
CA ASN A 56 -15.13 -16.53 -24.96
C ASN A 56 -15.45 -16.78 -23.48
N ALA A 57 -14.66 -17.60 -22.77
CA ALA A 57 -14.82 -17.85 -21.34
C ALA A 57 -14.31 -16.69 -20.48
N PHE A 58 -13.70 -15.66 -21.09
CA PHE A 58 -13.19 -14.50 -20.38
C PHE A 58 -14.09 -13.28 -20.59
N GLU A 59 -14.52 -12.69 -19.47
CA GLU A 59 -15.26 -11.44 -19.45
C GLU A 59 -14.30 -10.25 -19.39
N LYS A 60 -14.63 -9.19 -20.13
CA LYS A 60 -13.84 -7.96 -20.09
C LYS A 60 -14.12 -7.21 -18.79
N VAL A 61 -13.10 -7.09 -17.95
CA VAL A 61 -13.12 -6.33 -16.69
C VAL A 61 -12.32 -5.05 -16.87
N THR A 62 -12.95 -3.91 -16.62
CA THR A 62 -12.26 -2.61 -16.64
C THR A 62 -12.11 -2.08 -15.23
N LEU A 63 -10.88 -1.76 -14.86
CA LEU A 63 -10.51 -1.14 -13.61
C LEU A 63 -10.20 0.35 -13.83
N ASN A 64 -10.85 1.20 -13.06
CA ASN A 64 -10.61 2.62 -12.99
C ASN A 64 -10.20 2.97 -11.55
N ARG A 65 -8.89 3.16 -11.34
CA ARG A 65 -8.28 3.27 -10.00
C ARG A 65 -8.93 4.29 -9.05
N ASN A 66 -9.61 5.30 -9.59
CA ASN A 66 -10.24 6.39 -8.81
C ASN A 66 -11.76 6.22 -8.63
N ASN A 67 -12.40 5.27 -9.32
CA ASN A 67 -13.85 5.06 -9.28
C ASN A 67 -14.15 3.56 -9.11
N GLU A 68 -13.48 2.99 -8.14
CA GLU A 68 -13.37 1.57 -7.81
C GLU A 68 -13.93 1.38 -6.39
N GLN A 69 -14.51 0.22 -6.08
CA GLN A 69 -15.14 -0.02 -4.77
C GLN A 69 -14.14 0.11 -3.62
N PHE A 70 -12.89 -0.29 -3.88
CA PHE A 70 -11.76 -0.28 -2.97
C PHE A 70 -10.75 0.81 -3.31
N SER A 71 -11.16 1.84 -4.08
CA SER A 71 -10.30 2.97 -4.45
C SER A 71 -9.74 3.74 -3.24
N SER A 72 -10.49 3.78 -2.13
CA SER A 72 -10.08 4.43 -0.88
C SER A 72 -8.85 3.81 -0.22
N TYR A 73 -8.52 2.56 -0.54
CA TYR A 73 -7.32 1.87 -0.04
C TYR A 73 -6.04 2.25 -0.82
N ARG A 74 -6.17 2.93 -1.95
CA ARG A 74 -5.01 3.35 -2.76
C ARG A 74 -4.45 4.68 -2.24
N ARG A 75 -3.13 4.76 -2.14
CA ARG A 75 -2.39 6.00 -1.86
C ARG A 75 -1.77 6.60 -3.13
N SER A 76 -1.83 5.88 -4.24
CA SER A 76 -1.24 6.28 -5.52
C SER A 76 -1.83 7.56 -6.11
N SER A 77 -1.03 8.29 -6.88
CA SER A 77 -1.41 9.55 -7.52
C SER A 77 -2.62 9.42 -8.46
N ARG A 78 -3.28 10.56 -8.70
CA ARG A 78 -4.49 10.74 -9.53
C ARG A 78 -4.39 10.28 -10.98
N HIS A 79 -3.27 9.72 -11.43
CA HIS A 79 -3.15 9.27 -12.82
C HIS A 79 -4.23 8.24 -13.13
N LYS A 80 -5.20 8.66 -13.94
CA LYS A 80 -6.35 7.89 -14.42
C LYS A 80 -5.87 6.80 -15.37
N LYS A 81 -5.15 5.81 -14.85
CA LYS A 81 -4.74 4.65 -15.63
C LYS A 81 -5.88 3.63 -15.60
N GLN A 82 -6.78 3.77 -16.55
CA GLN A 82 -7.73 2.71 -16.85
C GLN A 82 -6.94 1.48 -17.27
N THR A 83 -7.24 0.35 -16.63
CA THR A 83 -6.57 -0.91 -16.91
C THR A 83 -7.62 -1.95 -17.27
N THR A 84 -7.41 -2.60 -18.42
CA THR A 84 -8.34 -3.63 -18.92
C THR A 84 -7.79 -5.01 -18.61
N TYR A 85 -8.65 -5.85 -18.08
CA TYR A 85 -8.44 -7.27 -17.85
C TYR A 85 -9.46 -8.08 -18.64
N TYR A 86 -9.11 -9.31 -18.93
CA TYR A 86 -10.05 -10.35 -19.31
C TYR A 86 -9.98 -11.43 -18.25
N ALA A 87 -11.11 -11.75 -17.62
CA ALA A 87 -11.15 -12.58 -16.43
C ALA A 87 -12.15 -13.72 -16.56
N SER A 88 -11.79 -14.90 -16.06
CA SER A 88 -12.68 -16.05 -15.93
C SER A 88 -12.64 -16.56 -14.50
N LYS A 89 -13.81 -16.65 -13.84
CA LYS A 89 -13.94 -17.14 -12.46
C LYS A 89 -14.42 -18.58 -12.48
N LYS A 90 -13.76 -19.45 -11.71
CA LYS A 90 -14.14 -20.86 -11.51
C LYS A 90 -14.01 -21.25 -10.05
N ILE A 91 -14.81 -22.21 -9.61
CA ILE A 91 -14.61 -22.88 -8.33
C ILE A 91 -13.93 -24.20 -8.62
N LEU A 92 -12.74 -24.42 -8.05
CA LEU A 92 -11.91 -25.59 -8.30
C LEU A 92 -11.56 -26.28 -6.99
N ASN A 93 -11.42 -27.61 -7.03
CA ASN A 93 -10.88 -28.37 -5.91
C ASN A 93 -9.36 -28.37 -6.00
N ILE A 94 -8.69 -27.73 -5.05
CA ILE A 94 -7.23 -27.54 -5.05
C ILE A 94 -6.60 -28.48 -4.03
N ALA A 95 -5.53 -29.19 -4.42
CA ALA A 95 -4.86 -30.14 -3.55
C ALA A 95 -4.47 -29.50 -2.21
N LYS A 96 -4.80 -30.17 -1.09
CA LYS A 96 -4.60 -29.71 0.30
C LYS A 96 -5.38 -28.46 0.73
N LEU A 97 -5.97 -27.70 -0.19
CA LEU A 97 -6.73 -26.47 0.11
C LEU A 97 -8.24 -26.68 -0.03
N GLY A 98 -8.69 -27.73 -0.70
CA GLY A 98 -10.10 -28.00 -0.95
C GLY A 98 -10.70 -27.07 -1.99
N LYS A 99 -12.04 -26.92 -1.96
CA LYS A 99 -12.77 -26.06 -2.89
C LYS A 99 -12.39 -24.59 -2.68
N ARG A 100 -11.88 -23.94 -3.71
CA ARG A 100 -11.49 -22.52 -3.71
C ARG A 100 -11.95 -21.82 -4.96
N CYS A 101 -12.21 -20.53 -4.84
CA CYS A 101 -12.50 -19.69 -5.99
C CYS A 101 -11.18 -19.29 -6.67
N VAL A 102 -11.10 -19.50 -7.97
CA VAL A 102 -9.93 -19.25 -8.81
C VAL A 102 -10.33 -18.29 -9.93
N VAL A 103 -9.54 -17.24 -10.11
CA VAL A 103 -9.73 -16.25 -11.18
C VAL A 103 -8.53 -16.29 -12.12
N PHE A 104 -8.78 -16.68 -13.36
CA PHE A 104 -7.83 -16.60 -14.46
C PHE A 104 -7.92 -15.21 -15.06
N SER A 105 -6.84 -14.43 -15.04
CA SER A 105 -6.82 -13.03 -15.47
C SER A 105 -5.75 -12.76 -16.53
N LYS A 106 -6.13 -12.08 -17.61
CA LYS A 106 -5.26 -11.55 -18.67
C LYS A 106 -5.25 -10.02 -18.59
N LYS A 107 -4.16 -9.42 -18.12
CA LYS A 107 -3.99 -7.97 -18.06
C LYS A 107 -3.49 -7.44 -19.40
N LEU A 108 -4.25 -6.56 -20.04
CA LEU A 108 -3.84 -5.91 -21.27
C LEU A 108 -2.80 -4.83 -20.97
N LYS A 109 -1.63 -4.91 -21.60
CA LYS A 109 -0.58 -3.90 -21.59
C LYS A 109 -0.48 -3.27 -22.97
N VAL A 110 -0.68 -1.97 -23.05
CA VAL A 110 -0.58 -1.20 -24.29
C VAL A 110 0.66 -0.32 -24.21
N ASN A 111 1.62 -0.56 -25.10
CA ASN A 111 2.86 0.22 -25.23
C ASN A 111 2.93 0.77 -26.66
N GLY A 112 2.49 2.02 -26.85
CA GLY A 112 2.32 2.60 -28.18
C GLY A 112 1.32 1.81 -29.02
N ARG A 113 1.77 1.28 -30.16
CA ARG A 113 0.96 0.42 -31.05
C ARG A 113 0.96 -1.06 -30.64
N SER A 114 1.89 -1.48 -29.77
CA SER A 114 2.02 -2.89 -29.36
C SER A 114 1.07 -3.24 -28.21
N LYS A 115 0.42 -4.39 -28.31
CA LYS A 115 -0.43 -4.98 -27.27
C LYS A 115 0.22 -6.27 -26.79
N SER A 116 0.44 -6.36 -25.48
CA SER A 116 0.89 -7.59 -24.82
C SER A 116 -0.05 -7.94 -23.66
N PHE A 117 -0.03 -9.19 -23.23
CA PHE A 117 -0.83 -9.66 -22.10
C PHE A 117 0.07 -10.17 -20.98
N SER A 118 -0.33 -9.90 -19.74
CA SER A 118 0.26 -10.51 -18.56
C SER A 118 -0.78 -11.36 -17.86
N ASN A 119 -0.49 -12.66 -17.79
CA ASN A 119 -1.41 -13.66 -17.26
C ASN A 119 -1.15 -13.87 -15.77
N LYS A 120 -2.21 -13.97 -14.97
CA LYS A 120 -2.15 -14.36 -13.57
C LYS A 120 -3.34 -15.22 -13.22
N VAL A 121 -3.10 -16.24 -12.41
CA VAL A 121 -4.16 -17.02 -11.75
C VAL A 121 -4.20 -16.58 -10.29
N LEU A 122 -5.36 -16.14 -9.83
CA LEU A 122 -5.60 -15.70 -8.46
C LEU A 122 -6.46 -16.73 -7.74
N LEU A 123 -6.18 -16.98 -6.47
CA LEU A 123 -6.94 -17.90 -5.62
C LEU A 123 -7.47 -17.14 -4.40
N THR A 124 -8.72 -17.42 -4.05
CA THR A 124 -9.38 -16.85 -2.88
C THR A 124 -10.21 -17.89 -2.11
N ASN A 125 -10.29 -17.69 -0.80
CA ASN A 125 -11.19 -18.41 0.09
C ASN A 125 -12.63 -17.85 0.08
N ASN A 126 -12.84 -16.65 -0.48
CA ASN A 126 -14.15 -16.01 -0.55
C ASN A 126 -14.73 -16.15 -1.96
N ASP A 127 -15.74 -17.02 -2.10
CA ASP A 127 -16.42 -17.30 -3.36
C ASP A 127 -17.53 -16.29 -3.71
N GLN A 128 -17.92 -15.42 -2.78
CA GLN A 128 -18.94 -14.39 -2.98
C GLN A 128 -18.40 -13.20 -3.79
N LEU A 129 -17.08 -12.99 -3.79
CA LEU A 129 -16.46 -11.90 -4.54
C LEU A 129 -16.54 -12.15 -6.05
N THR A 130 -16.86 -11.10 -6.80
CA THR A 130 -16.81 -11.10 -8.27
C THR A 130 -15.36 -11.15 -8.78
N ALA A 131 -15.15 -11.59 -10.02
CA ALA A 131 -13.82 -11.58 -10.63
C ALA A 131 -13.19 -10.16 -10.62
N LYS A 132 -14.01 -9.13 -10.86
CA LYS A 132 -13.60 -7.73 -10.79
C LYS A 132 -13.09 -7.35 -9.40
N GLN A 133 -13.86 -7.63 -8.35
CA GLN A 133 -13.47 -7.33 -6.96
C GLN A 133 -12.19 -8.07 -6.56
N ILE A 134 -12.04 -9.34 -6.95
CA ILE A 134 -10.83 -10.12 -6.66
C ILE A 134 -9.60 -9.49 -7.32
N ILE A 135 -9.68 -9.11 -8.60
CA ILE A 135 -8.58 -8.46 -9.31
C ILE A 135 -8.27 -7.08 -8.71
N GLU A 136 -9.31 -6.31 -8.39
CA GLU A 136 -9.18 -4.98 -7.78
C GLU A 136 -8.43 -5.04 -6.44
N LEU A 137 -8.85 -5.94 -5.55
CA LEU A 137 -8.19 -6.19 -4.27
C LEU A 137 -6.76 -6.70 -4.45
N TYR A 138 -6.53 -7.59 -5.42
CA TYR A 138 -5.17 -8.09 -5.71
C TYR A 138 -4.24 -6.97 -6.21
N GLU A 139 -4.74 -6.00 -6.98
CA GLU A 139 -3.95 -4.84 -7.41
C GLU A 139 -3.61 -3.88 -6.25
N LEU A 140 -4.29 -3.94 -5.11
CA LEU A 140 -3.90 -3.20 -3.90
C LEU A 140 -2.61 -3.73 -3.26
N ARG A 141 -2.18 -4.96 -3.58
CA ARG A 141 -0.90 -5.51 -3.12
C ARG A 141 0.27 -4.58 -3.43
N GLY A 142 0.24 -3.89 -4.58
CA GLY A 142 1.29 -2.94 -4.96
C GLY A 142 1.43 -1.75 -4.01
N GLU A 143 0.37 -1.37 -3.29
CA GLU A 143 0.42 -0.29 -2.30
C GLU A 143 1.27 -0.69 -1.08
N ILE A 144 1.29 -1.98 -0.72
CA ILE A 144 2.15 -2.51 0.36
C ILE A 144 3.63 -2.46 -0.05
N GLU A 145 3.94 -2.80 -1.30
CA GLU A 145 5.30 -2.71 -1.83
C GLU A 145 5.77 -1.25 -1.84
N LEU A 146 4.90 -0.33 -2.25
CA LEU A 146 5.18 1.10 -2.22
C LEU A 146 5.42 1.60 -0.79
N TYR A 147 4.62 1.13 0.18
CA TYR A 147 4.80 1.43 1.59
C TYR A 147 6.19 1.00 2.08
N PHE A 148 6.61 -0.25 1.85
CA PHE A 148 7.94 -0.70 2.25
C PHE A 148 9.07 0.03 1.52
N LYS A 149 8.86 0.40 0.25
CA LYS A 149 9.82 1.23 -0.48
C LYS A 149 9.99 2.60 0.18
N GLU A 150 8.90 3.23 0.61
CA GLU A 150 8.96 4.52 1.30
C GLU A 150 9.63 4.42 2.67
N LEU A 151 9.33 3.38 3.46
CA LEU A 151 10.00 3.17 4.75
C LEU A 151 11.52 3.06 4.58
N LYS A 152 11.96 2.28 3.58
CA LYS A 152 13.39 2.11 3.29
C LYS A 152 14.03 3.41 2.82
N SER A 153 13.41 4.11 1.87
CA SER A 153 14.04 5.27 1.21
C SER A 153 13.98 6.57 2.02
N TYR A 154 12.96 6.76 2.86
CA TYR A 154 12.73 8.06 3.52
C TYR A 154 12.78 8.00 5.04
N LEU A 155 12.54 6.82 5.62
CA LEU A 155 12.62 6.61 7.07
C LEU A 155 13.77 5.68 7.45
N HIS A 156 14.70 5.41 6.52
CA HIS A 156 15.95 4.70 6.80
C HIS A 156 15.72 3.31 7.42
N PHE A 157 14.61 2.65 7.07
CA PHE A 157 14.16 1.41 7.72
C PHE A 157 15.22 0.30 7.75
N THR A 158 16.08 0.25 6.73
CA THR A 158 17.17 -0.73 6.61
C THR A 158 18.56 -0.16 6.91
N GLU A 159 18.68 1.12 7.22
CA GLU A 159 19.95 1.81 7.44
C GLU A 159 20.24 1.91 8.93
N TYR A 160 20.51 0.77 9.55
CA TYR A 160 20.96 0.68 10.93
C TYR A 160 22.14 -0.28 11.04
N ASN A 161 23.04 -0.03 12.00
CA ASN A 161 24.26 -0.82 12.23
C ASN A 161 24.27 -1.41 13.64
N PHE A 162 23.12 -1.88 14.14
CA PHE A 162 23.02 -2.46 15.47
C PHE A 162 23.44 -3.93 15.45
N GLU A 163 24.23 -4.34 16.45
CA GLU A 163 24.63 -5.73 16.65
C GLU A 163 23.62 -6.50 17.51
N ASP A 164 22.88 -5.80 18.40
CA ASP A 164 21.86 -6.38 19.26
C ASP A 164 20.50 -6.44 18.55
N PHE A 165 19.89 -7.63 18.52
CA PHE A 165 18.57 -7.84 17.92
C PHE A 165 17.49 -7.00 18.60
N LYS A 166 17.56 -6.77 19.92
CA LYS A 166 16.58 -5.91 20.60
C LYS A 166 16.66 -4.47 20.10
N ALA A 167 17.85 -3.97 19.82
CA ALA A 167 18.02 -2.64 19.22
C ALA A 167 17.39 -2.58 17.81
N CYS A 168 17.53 -3.65 17.01
CA CYS A 168 16.85 -3.76 15.71
C CYS A 168 15.32 -3.72 15.86
N GLU A 169 14.74 -4.43 16.82
CA GLU A 169 13.30 -4.39 17.09
C GLU A 169 12.84 -2.97 17.47
N ARG A 170 13.58 -2.29 18.35
CA ARG A 170 13.27 -0.91 18.76
C ARG A 170 13.39 0.08 17.61
N TRP A 171 14.34 -0.11 16.71
CA TRP A 171 14.44 0.70 15.49
C TRP A 171 13.21 0.54 14.60
N VAL A 172 12.76 -0.70 14.39
CA VAL A 172 11.53 -0.99 13.65
C VAL A 172 10.34 -0.29 14.29
N ASP A 173 10.19 -0.39 15.62
CA ASP A 173 9.12 0.29 16.37
C ASP A 173 9.13 1.81 16.11
N ILE A 174 10.30 2.45 16.22
CA ILE A 174 10.46 3.90 16.02
C ILE A 174 10.09 4.30 14.59
N VAL A 175 10.58 3.57 13.58
CA VAL A 175 10.27 3.88 12.18
C VAL A 175 8.77 3.77 11.91
N LEU A 176 8.12 2.73 12.45
CA LEU A 176 6.67 2.54 12.31
C LEU A 176 5.89 3.65 13.03
N ILE A 177 6.28 4.04 14.25
CA ILE A 177 5.68 5.15 14.98
C ILE A 177 5.83 6.46 14.21
N THR A 178 7.02 6.75 13.67
CA THR A 178 7.27 7.94 12.85
C THR A 178 6.37 7.96 11.63
N PHE A 179 6.22 6.84 10.91
CA PHE A 179 5.28 6.75 9.78
C PHE A 179 3.84 7.04 10.22
N LEU A 180 3.38 6.43 11.31
CA LEU A 180 2.02 6.65 11.84
C LEU A 180 1.81 8.10 12.26
N PHE A 181 2.83 8.74 12.82
CA PHE A 181 2.80 10.16 13.17
C PHE A 181 2.64 11.05 11.93
N LEU A 182 3.40 10.79 10.85
CA LEU A 182 3.25 11.50 9.58
C LEU A 182 1.83 11.35 9.00
N GLU A 183 1.26 10.15 9.06
CA GLU A 183 -0.11 9.89 8.62
C GLU A 183 -1.15 10.59 9.50
N TYR A 184 -0.93 10.60 10.80
CA TYR A 184 -1.78 11.35 11.73
C TYR A 184 -1.80 12.83 11.37
N ILE A 185 -0.64 13.46 11.18
CA ILE A 185 -0.55 14.87 10.79
C ILE A 185 -1.26 15.12 9.45
N ARG A 186 -1.06 14.24 8.46
CA ARG A 186 -1.74 14.34 7.16
C ARG A 186 -3.26 14.31 7.31
N LEU A 187 -3.79 13.38 8.11
CA LEU A 187 -5.23 13.26 8.37
C LEU A 187 -5.78 14.45 9.14
N GLN A 188 -5.07 14.97 10.14
CA GLN A 188 -5.49 16.19 10.85
C GLN A 188 -5.56 17.39 9.90
N LYS A 189 -4.52 17.60 9.08
CA LYS A 189 -4.52 18.65 8.06
C LYS A 189 -5.66 18.47 7.06
N LEU A 190 -5.93 17.25 6.62
CA LEU A 190 -7.03 16.97 5.70
C LEU A 190 -8.40 17.32 6.29
N ARG A 191 -8.60 17.05 7.58
CA ARG A 191 -9.83 17.41 8.33
C ARG A 191 -10.01 18.92 8.46
N HIS A 192 -8.93 19.64 8.75
CA HIS A 192 -8.96 21.09 8.95
C HIS A 192 -8.81 21.90 7.66
N SER A 193 -8.42 21.27 6.55
CA SER A 193 -8.27 21.94 5.27
C SER A 193 -9.61 22.47 4.78
N LYS A 194 -9.65 23.76 4.45
CA LYS A 194 -10.82 24.40 3.81
C LYS A 194 -10.68 24.44 2.29
N SER A 195 -9.47 24.29 1.76
CA SER A 195 -9.19 24.41 0.33
C SER A 195 -9.30 23.07 -0.38
N SER A 196 -10.08 23.03 -1.47
CA SER A 196 -10.18 21.85 -2.34
C SER A 196 -8.82 21.43 -2.92
N LYS A 197 -7.96 22.40 -3.25
CA LYS A 197 -6.60 22.16 -3.76
C LYS A 197 -5.71 21.49 -2.72
N GLU A 198 -5.78 21.96 -1.48
CA GLU A 198 -5.02 21.39 -0.37
C GLU A 198 -5.53 20.00 0.01
N LYS A 199 -6.85 19.80 0.12
CA LYS A 199 -7.44 18.47 0.30
C LYS A 199 -6.97 17.48 -0.77
N SER A 200 -7.03 17.92 -2.02
CA SER A 200 -6.53 17.16 -3.18
C SER A 200 -5.08 16.74 -3.00
N TYR A 201 -4.20 17.68 -2.63
CA TYR A 201 -2.79 17.41 -2.39
C TYR A 201 -2.61 16.39 -1.26
N LEU A 202 -3.23 16.64 -0.09
CA LEU A 202 -3.13 15.81 1.12
C LEU A 202 -3.71 14.40 0.94
N MET A 203 -4.72 14.23 0.06
CA MET A 203 -5.25 12.90 -0.30
C MET A 203 -4.22 12.06 -1.07
N SER A 204 -3.32 12.71 -1.82
CA SER A 204 -2.28 12.04 -2.61
C SER A 204 -0.88 12.13 -1.99
N ALA A 205 -0.72 12.90 -0.91
CA ALA A 205 0.56 13.11 -0.24
C ALA A 205 1.00 11.82 0.44
N ARG A 206 2.26 11.43 0.22
CA ARG A 206 2.88 10.25 0.81
C ARG A 206 3.97 10.68 1.80
N THR A 207 4.68 9.70 2.37
CA THR A 207 5.75 9.90 3.36
C THR A 207 6.71 11.06 3.01
N PRO A 208 7.32 11.14 1.80
CA PRO A 208 8.23 12.24 1.49
C PRO A 208 7.58 13.62 1.48
N GLN A 209 6.35 13.73 0.97
CA GLN A 209 5.62 15.00 1.00
C GLN A 209 5.32 15.43 2.43
N MET A 210 4.96 14.49 3.30
CA MET A 210 4.67 14.80 4.70
C MET A 210 5.92 15.18 5.50
N ILE A 211 7.08 14.60 5.18
CA ILE A 211 8.36 15.04 5.73
C ILE A 211 8.63 16.51 5.37
N GLU A 212 8.43 16.90 4.11
CA GLU A 212 8.62 18.30 3.68
C GLU A 212 7.63 19.26 4.34
N VAL A 213 6.39 18.84 4.54
CA VAL A 213 5.39 19.63 5.28
C VAL A 213 5.88 19.91 6.70
N ILE A 214 6.34 18.89 7.43
CA ILE A 214 6.84 19.06 8.79
C ILE A 214 8.11 19.91 8.81
N ARG A 215 9.04 19.70 7.87
CA ARG A 215 10.25 20.53 7.74
C ARG A 215 9.89 21.99 7.55
N ALA A 216 8.92 22.29 6.69
CA ALA A 216 8.46 23.66 6.47
C ALA A 216 7.85 24.28 7.73
N GLU A 217 7.09 23.52 8.51
CA GLU A 217 6.51 23.97 9.78
C GLU A 217 7.59 24.26 10.83
N VAL A 218 8.51 23.32 11.04
CA VAL A 218 9.64 23.49 11.95
C VAL A 218 10.51 24.67 11.53
N ASN A 219 10.79 24.84 10.23
CA ASN A 219 11.56 25.97 9.74
C ASN A 219 10.85 27.30 9.99
N LYS A 220 9.52 27.35 9.83
CA LYS A 220 8.74 28.54 10.13
C LYS A 220 8.81 28.90 11.62
N GLU A 221 8.69 27.91 12.50
CA GLU A 221 8.84 28.10 13.95
C GLU A 221 10.25 28.55 14.33
N ASN A 222 11.28 27.95 13.73
CA ASN A 222 12.67 28.35 13.91
C ASN A 222 12.90 29.80 13.50
N VAL A 223 12.42 30.23 12.32
CA VAL A 223 12.52 31.62 11.86
C VAL A 223 11.80 32.57 12.82
N PHE A 224 10.62 32.21 13.30
CA PHE A 224 9.88 33.01 14.28
C PHE A 224 10.65 33.13 15.61
N TYR A 225 11.22 32.04 16.10
CA TYR A 225 12.05 32.02 17.30
C TYR A 225 13.30 32.91 17.13
N LEU A 226 13.98 32.83 15.99
CA LEU A 226 15.11 33.69 15.65
C LEU A 226 14.71 35.17 15.67
N GLN A 227 13.62 35.51 14.97
CA GLN A 227 13.10 36.88 14.91
C GLN A 227 12.76 37.43 16.30
N LYS A 228 12.13 36.63 17.16
CA LYS A 228 11.78 37.02 18.53
C LYS A 228 13.03 37.22 19.39
N SER A 229 13.97 36.29 19.31
CA SER A 229 15.22 36.32 20.11
C SER A 229 16.13 37.49 19.72
N MET A 230 16.12 37.91 18.46
CA MET A 230 16.89 39.06 17.99
C MET A 230 16.40 40.41 18.53
N LYS A 231 15.18 40.49 19.09
CA LYS A 231 14.61 41.74 19.62
C LYS A 231 15.20 42.17 20.97
N SER A 232 15.75 41.24 21.76
CA SER A 232 16.33 41.56 23.08
C SER A 232 17.83 41.24 23.15
N PRO A 233 18.63 42.00 23.93
CA PRO A 233 20.04 41.71 24.13
C PRO A 233 20.30 40.31 24.73
N GLU A 234 19.46 39.89 25.66
CA GLU A 234 19.53 38.56 26.29
C GLU A 234 19.21 37.44 25.31
N GLY A 235 18.16 37.62 24.49
CA GLY A 235 17.79 36.66 23.45
C GLY A 235 18.90 36.48 22.41
N ARG A 236 19.57 37.57 22.01
CA ARG A 236 20.75 37.51 21.12
C ARG A 236 21.89 36.71 21.75
N ARG A 237 22.22 36.96 23.02
CA ARG A 237 23.29 36.21 23.73
C ARG A 237 22.97 34.72 23.78
N HIS A 238 21.73 34.37 24.14
CA HIS A 238 21.30 32.97 24.18
C HIS A 238 21.36 32.31 22.79
N LEU A 239 20.92 33.03 21.76
CA LEU A 239 20.95 32.53 20.40
C LEU A 239 22.38 32.27 19.91
N ILE A 240 23.30 33.22 20.12
CA ILE A 240 24.73 33.06 19.78
C ILE A 240 25.31 31.84 20.49
N LYS A 241 25.01 31.66 21.78
CA LYS A 241 25.47 30.50 22.57
C LYS A 241 24.90 29.18 22.05
N THR A 242 23.66 29.18 21.57
CA THR A 242 23.03 27.98 21.02
C THR A 242 23.59 27.66 19.64
N LEU A 243 23.69 28.65 18.75
CA LEU A 243 24.24 28.48 17.40
C LEU A 243 25.73 28.10 17.42
N SER A 244 26.52 28.64 18.36
CA SER A 244 27.95 28.29 18.46
C SER A 244 28.22 26.84 18.86
N LYS A 245 27.23 26.15 19.44
CA LYS A 245 27.32 24.71 19.74
C LYS A 245 27.09 23.85 18.50
N PHE A 246 26.33 24.35 17.53
CA PHE A 246 26.20 23.70 16.25
C PHE A 246 27.42 24.11 15.42
N LYS A 247 28.46 23.27 15.42
CA LYS A 247 29.52 23.40 14.41
C LYS A 247 28.82 23.34 13.05
N LEU A 248 28.75 24.47 12.36
CA LEU A 248 28.43 24.51 10.93
C LEU A 248 29.54 23.70 10.27
N VAL A 249 29.26 22.43 9.99
CA VAL A 249 30.08 21.64 9.08
C VAL A 249 29.88 22.31 7.72
N ALA A 250 30.86 23.11 7.33
CA ALA A 250 30.96 23.71 6.01
C ALA A 250 31.23 22.63 4.97
#